data_AF-A0A7U7CXQ1-F1
#
_entry.id   AF-A0A7U7CXQ1-F1
#
_cell.length_a   1.000
_cell.length_b   1.000
_cell.length_c   1.000
_cell.angle_alpha   90.00
_cell.angle_beta   90.00
_cell.angle_gamma   90.00
#
_symmetry.space_group_name_H-M   'P 1'
#
loop_
_entity.id
_entity.type
_entity.pdbx_description
1 polymer ?
#
loop_
_entity_poly.entity_id
_entity_poly.type
_entity_poly.pdbx_seq_one_letter_code
_entity_poly.pdbx_strand_id
1 'polypeptide(L)'
;MTKKIILGILFSTSISSKIGAQDFLQKLDKEFCICLSNKTNYTDEVFTTCSYEVMSKLQKDLENYHKNTANKSKDDFMKDLMIRLINNCDPFFIHMSDLKKAGMDKFKNDYKEISIDSLKNKFTNTKLLADYWEMANWYFANNKTEEAERMYKEILKNEHDQMEATYMLGLLYDELGKYQEAKILYDKVYKNTGNIQYRLYSEMDLKRIK
;
A
#
# COMPACT_ATOMS: atom_id res chain seq x y z
N MET A 1 -1.82 48.20 -30.29
CA MET A 1 -0.71 47.68 -29.47
C MET A 1 -1.13 47.66 -28.01
N THR A 2 -0.67 46.63 -27.28
CA THR A 2 -0.50 46.55 -25.82
C THR A 2 -1.71 46.63 -24.87
N LYS A 3 -2.41 45.49 -24.72
CA LYS A 3 -2.97 45.01 -23.43
C LYS A 3 -2.81 43.48 -23.35
N LYS A 4 -1.57 43.01 -23.22
CA LYS A 4 -1.21 41.58 -23.03
C LYS A 4 0.05 41.43 -22.15
N ILE A 5 0.11 42.15 -21.05
CA ILE A 5 1.09 41.93 -19.97
C ILE A 5 0.34 42.28 -18.69
N ILE A 6 0.59 41.59 -17.58
CA ILE A 6 -0.17 41.64 -16.30
C ILE A 6 -1.24 40.54 -16.16
N LEU A 7 -0.93 39.32 -16.59
CA LEU A 7 -1.51 38.10 -15.97
C LEU A 7 -0.42 37.08 -15.57
N GLY A 8 0.86 37.49 -15.58
CA GLY A 8 2.03 36.59 -15.46
C GLY A 8 2.75 36.59 -14.11
N ILE A 9 2.31 37.35 -13.10
CA ILE A 9 3.12 37.57 -11.88
C ILE A 9 2.52 36.93 -10.62
N LEU A 10 1.24 36.53 -10.64
CA LEU A 10 0.62 35.80 -9.51
C LEU A 10 0.75 34.26 -9.61
N PHE A 11 1.24 33.75 -10.74
CA PHE A 11 1.48 32.32 -10.94
C PHE A 11 2.92 31.87 -10.65
N SER A 12 3.90 32.79 -10.56
CA SER A 12 5.32 32.40 -10.50
C SER A 12 5.76 31.92 -9.12
N THR A 13 5.28 32.52 -8.04
CA THR A 13 5.68 32.14 -6.66
C THR A 13 5.08 30.81 -6.23
N SER A 14 3.82 30.55 -6.60
CA SER A 14 3.11 29.28 -6.29
C SER A 14 3.61 28.10 -7.12
N ILE A 15 4.05 28.34 -8.36
CA ILE A 15 4.69 27.31 -9.19
C ILE A 15 6.12 27.06 -8.72
N SER A 16 6.90 28.12 -8.44
CA SER A 16 8.28 27.99 -7.94
C SER A 16 8.34 27.29 -6.58
N SER A 17 7.41 27.57 -5.66
CA SER A 17 7.32 26.88 -4.38
C SER A 17 6.95 25.41 -4.53
N LYS A 18 6.05 25.07 -5.47
CA LYS A 18 5.71 23.68 -5.81
C LYS A 18 6.89 22.94 -6.44
N ILE A 19 7.65 23.58 -7.32
CA ILE A 19 8.87 23.01 -7.91
C ILE A 19 9.90 22.74 -6.81
N GLY A 20 10.18 23.73 -5.95
CA GLY A 20 11.12 23.55 -4.84
C GLY A 20 10.70 22.46 -3.84
N ALA A 21 9.39 22.32 -3.59
CA ALA A 21 8.85 21.24 -2.77
C ALA A 21 9.03 19.87 -3.44
N GLN A 22 8.80 19.78 -4.75
CA GLN A 22 9.00 18.55 -5.52
C GLN A 22 10.48 18.15 -5.57
N ASP A 23 11.38 19.12 -5.77
CA ASP A 23 12.83 18.92 -5.75
C ASP A 23 13.31 18.41 -4.39
N PHE A 24 12.81 18.99 -3.28
CA PHE A 24 13.11 18.49 -1.95
C PHE A 24 12.66 17.04 -1.77
N LEU A 25 11.42 16.72 -2.11
CA LEU A 25 10.90 15.37 -1.94
C LEU A 25 11.63 14.35 -2.84
N GLN A 26 12.15 14.76 -4.00
CA GLN A 26 13.00 13.94 -4.87
C GLN A 26 14.44 13.78 -4.34
N LYS A 27 14.95 14.76 -3.59
CA LYS A 27 16.20 14.57 -2.84
C LYS A 27 15.98 13.62 -1.67
N LEU A 28 14.86 13.79 -0.96
CA LEU A 28 14.48 13.00 0.19
C LEU A 28 14.36 11.51 -0.17
N ASP A 29 13.54 11.16 -1.18
CA ASP A 29 13.36 9.76 -1.57
C ASP A 29 14.67 9.13 -2.07
N LYS A 30 15.50 9.85 -2.82
CA LYS A 30 16.82 9.40 -3.28
C LYS A 30 17.77 9.12 -2.13
N GLU A 31 17.94 10.05 -1.20
CA GLU A 31 18.87 9.91 -0.07
C GLU A 31 18.43 8.79 0.87
N PHE A 32 17.13 8.66 1.09
CA PHE A 32 16.56 7.55 1.85
C PHE A 32 16.82 6.21 1.16
N CYS A 33 16.66 6.15 -0.16
CA CYS A 33 16.93 4.94 -0.92
C CYS A 33 18.42 4.56 -0.93
N ILE A 34 19.32 5.55 -0.99
CA ILE A 34 20.77 5.32 -0.87
C ILE A 34 21.09 4.71 0.49
N CYS A 35 20.53 5.25 1.57
CA CYS A 35 20.74 4.70 2.90
C CYS A 35 20.25 3.24 2.98
N LEU A 36 19.04 2.97 2.50
CA LEU A 36 18.44 1.63 2.51
C LEU A 36 19.23 0.61 1.68
N SER A 37 19.73 1.02 0.52
CA SER A 37 20.54 0.17 -0.38
C SER A 37 21.82 -0.36 0.28
N ASN A 38 22.33 0.33 1.30
CA ASN A 38 23.54 -0.06 2.02
C ASN A 38 23.26 -0.99 3.22
N LYS A 39 22.01 -1.44 3.39
CA LYS A 39 21.58 -2.25 4.54
C LYS A 39 21.14 -3.63 4.06
N THR A 40 21.46 -4.65 4.85
CA THR A 40 21.13 -6.06 4.55
C THR A 40 19.84 -6.53 5.19
N ASN A 41 19.40 -5.88 6.28
CA ASN A 41 18.19 -6.22 7.03
C ASN A 41 17.31 -4.97 7.19
N TYR A 42 16.05 -5.04 6.75
CA TYR A 42 15.10 -3.94 6.81
C TYR A 42 14.26 -4.05 8.09
N THR A 43 14.83 -3.59 9.20
CA THR A 43 14.18 -3.53 10.51
C THR A 43 13.67 -2.12 10.80
N ASP A 44 12.77 -1.98 11.78
CA ASP A 44 12.35 -0.67 12.30
C ASP A 44 13.53 0.21 12.72
N GLU A 45 14.60 -0.41 13.24
CA GLU A 45 15.85 0.25 13.60
C GLU A 45 16.58 0.81 12.37
N VAL A 46 16.61 0.06 11.26
CA VAL A 46 17.21 0.54 10.01
C VAL A 46 16.44 1.71 9.43
N PHE A 47 15.10 1.65 9.45
CA PHE A 47 14.27 2.79 9.03
C PHE A 47 14.49 4.01 9.92
N THR A 48 14.61 3.82 11.22
CA THR A 48 14.89 4.89 12.19
C THR A 48 16.25 5.52 11.91
N THR A 49 17.27 4.69 11.69
CA THR A 49 18.64 5.12 11.38
C THR A 49 18.68 5.93 10.08
N CYS A 50 18.12 5.38 9.00
CA CYS A 50 18.06 6.09 7.72
C CYS A 50 17.26 7.38 7.80
N SER A 51 16.16 7.40 8.57
CA SER A 51 15.40 8.63 8.81
C SER A 51 16.26 9.69 9.49
N TYR A 52 16.99 9.34 10.54
CA TYR A 52 17.85 10.28 11.25
C TYR A 52 18.99 10.82 10.36
N GLU A 53 19.69 9.92 9.65
CA GLU A 53 20.80 10.28 8.76
C GLU A 53 20.34 11.23 7.64
N VAL A 54 19.25 10.88 6.96
CA VAL A 54 18.73 11.66 5.83
C VAL A 54 18.18 13.00 6.29
N MET A 55 17.43 13.04 7.40
CA MET A 55 16.86 14.29 7.91
C MET A 55 17.94 15.24 8.43
N SER A 56 19.01 14.71 9.03
CA SER A 56 20.18 15.51 9.41
C SER A 56 20.90 16.08 8.17
N LYS A 57 21.08 15.25 7.13
CA LYS A 57 21.71 15.67 5.87
C LYS A 57 20.90 16.74 5.13
N LEU A 58 19.57 16.62 5.14
CA LEU A 58 18.65 17.52 4.43
C LEU A 58 18.03 18.59 5.32
N GLN A 59 18.58 18.86 6.51
CA GLN A 59 17.97 19.75 7.51
C GLN A 59 17.61 21.13 6.93
N LYS A 60 18.53 21.76 6.18
CA LYS A 60 18.29 23.07 5.57
C LYS A 60 17.20 23.04 4.49
N ASP A 61 17.15 21.96 3.71
CA ASP A 61 16.11 21.78 2.69
C ASP A 61 14.74 21.58 3.36
N LEU A 62 14.68 20.83 4.46
CA LEU A 62 13.49 20.60 5.26
C LEU A 62 12.96 21.89 5.90
N GLU A 63 13.83 22.73 6.47
CA GLU A 63 13.47 24.03 7.02
C GLU A 63 12.84 24.96 5.96
N ASN A 64 13.34 24.89 4.72
CA ASN A 64 12.78 25.64 3.59
C ASN A 64 11.47 25.03 3.07
N TYR A 65 11.34 23.70 3.11
CA TYR A 65 10.10 23.00 2.75
C TYR A 65 8.96 23.40 3.70
N HIS A 66 9.17 23.35 5.02
CA HIS A 66 8.16 23.71 6.01
C HIS A 66 7.68 25.16 5.93
N LYS A 67 8.57 26.10 5.57
CA LYS A 67 8.18 27.51 5.36
C LYS A 67 7.22 27.69 4.17
N ASN A 68 7.28 26.80 3.18
CA ASN A 68 6.55 26.90 1.93
C ASN A 68 5.33 25.97 1.82
N THR A 69 5.23 24.96 2.70
CA THR A 69 4.09 24.03 2.76
C THR A 69 3.33 24.22 4.08
N ALA A 70 2.27 25.03 4.05
CA ALA A 70 1.36 25.15 5.19
C ALA A 70 0.53 23.86 5.35
N ASN A 71 0.38 23.38 6.60
CA ASN A 71 -0.65 22.43 7.06
C ASN A 71 -0.58 20.95 6.62
N LYS A 72 0.59 20.34 6.40
CA LYS A 72 0.67 18.86 6.30
C LYS A 72 1.04 18.24 7.65
N SER A 73 0.23 17.30 8.14
CA SER A 73 0.51 16.59 9.38
C SER A 73 1.76 15.70 9.21
N LYS A 74 2.44 15.38 10.33
CA LYS A 74 3.56 14.42 10.33
C LYS A 74 3.13 13.08 9.71
N ASP A 75 1.92 12.64 10.03
CA ASP A 75 1.38 11.36 9.54
C ASP A 75 1.17 11.38 8.01
N ASP A 76 0.64 12.47 7.47
CA ASP A 76 0.45 12.59 6.01
C ASP A 76 1.78 12.70 5.27
N PHE A 77 2.78 13.33 5.88
CA PHE A 77 4.14 13.33 5.34
C PHE A 77 4.74 11.92 5.28
N MET A 78 4.59 11.13 6.36
CA MET A 78 5.10 9.76 6.39
C MET A 78 4.39 8.84 5.39
N LYS A 79 3.06 8.96 5.26
CA LYS A 79 2.29 8.22 4.25
C LYS A 79 2.78 8.53 2.84
N ASP A 80 2.95 9.81 2.51
CA ASP A 80 3.49 10.26 1.23
C ASP A 80 4.90 9.71 0.99
N LEU A 81 5.77 9.77 2.00
CA LEU A 81 7.13 9.26 1.90
C LEU A 81 7.14 7.77 1.57
N MET A 82 6.33 6.95 2.27
CA MET A 82 6.23 5.52 1.99
C MET A 82 5.76 5.24 0.55
N ILE A 83 4.74 5.97 0.07
CA ILE A 83 4.25 5.85 -1.32
C ILE A 83 5.34 6.24 -2.33
N ARG A 84 6.10 7.31 -2.05
CA ARG A 84 7.23 7.71 -2.90
C ARG A 84 8.33 6.65 -2.91
N LEU A 85 8.66 6.06 -1.76
CA LEU A 85 9.67 5.01 -1.66
C LEU A 85 9.24 3.73 -2.39
N ILE A 86 7.97 3.33 -2.36
CA ILE A 86 7.47 2.21 -3.18
C ILE A 86 7.79 2.44 -4.65
N ASN A 87 7.50 3.64 -5.15
CA ASN A 87 7.66 3.97 -6.56
C ASN A 87 9.14 4.16 -6.95
N ASN A 88 9.93 4.84 -6.12
CA ASN A 88 11.25 5.35 -6.47
C ASN A 88 12.43 4.61 -5.80
N CYS A 89 12.17 3.62 -4.95
CA CYS A 89 13.20 2.87 -4.25
C CYS A 89 12.97 1.36 -4.30
N ASP A 90 13.68 0.67 -5.17
CA ASP A 90 13.58 -0.79 -5.32
C ASP A 90 13.91 -1.56 -4.03
N PRO A 91 14.95 -1.22 -3.25
CA PRO A 91 15.17 -1.91 -1.97
C PRO A 91 13.99 -1.78 -1.00
N PHE A 92 13.33 -0.62 -0.94
CA PHE A 92 12.12 -0.45 -0.13
C PHE A 92 10.94 -1.27 -0.67
N PHE A 93 10.74 -1.27 -1.99
CA PHE A 93 9.69 -2.07 -2.65
C PHE A 93 9.87 -3.58 -2.41
N ILE A 94 11.12 -4.07 -2.50
CA ILE A 94 11.47 -5.47 -2.23
C ILE A 94 11.14 -5.79 -0.78
N HIS A 95 11.56 -4.96 0.17
CA HIS A 95 11.24 -5.15 1.58
C HIS A 95 9.72 -5.25 1.84
N MET A 96 8.94 -4.33 1.27
CA MET A 96 7.47 -4.37 1.40
C MET A 96 6.87 -5.64 0.79
N SER A 97 7.46 -6.13 -0.30
CA SER A 97 7.07 -7.40 -0.93
C SER A 97 7.39 -8.60 -0.04
N ASP A 98 8.55 -8.60 0.63
CA ASP A 98 8.95 -9.65 1.57
C ASP A 98 8.06 -9.68 2.81
N LEU A 99 7.69 -8.51 3.36
CA LEU A 99 6.74 -8.42 4.47
C LEU A 99 5.37 -8.99 4.09
N LYS A 100 4.87 -8.63 2.90
CA LYS A 100 3.61 -9.18 2.38
C LYS A 100 3.70 -10.70 2.22
N LYS A 101 4.79 -11.20 1.65
CA LYS A 101 5.04 -12.63 1.46
C LYS A 101 5.08 -13.37 2.80
N ALA A 102 5.79 -12.86 3.80
CA ALA A 102 5.83 -13.45 5.13
C ALA A 102 4.42 -13.52 5.77
N GLY A 103 3.61 -12.48 5.60
CA GLY A 103 2.21 -12.48 6.00
C GLY A 103 1.39 -13.57 5.28
N MET A 104 1.58 -13.73 3.97
CA MET A 104 0.92 -14.77 3.18
C MET A 104 1.38 -16.18 3.55
N ASP A 105 2.66 -16.38 3.84
CA ASP A 105 3.21 -17.67 4.28
C ASP A 105 2.60 -18.07 5.63
N LYS A 106 2.50 -17.13 6.57
CA LYS A 106 1.80 -17.35 7.84
C LYS A 106 0.33 -17.70 7.61
N PHE A 107 -0.38 -16.91 6.79
CA PHE A 107 -1.78 -17.18 6.45
C PHE A 107 -1.96 -18.58 5.86
N LYS A 108 -1.14 -18.99 4.89
CA LYS A 108 -1.21 -20.33 4.29
C LYS A 108 -0.95 -21.43 5.34
N ASN A 109 -0.01 -21.19 6.25
CA ASN A 109 0.30 -22.13 7.32
C ASN A 109 -0.87 -22.32 8.30
N ASP A 110 -1.63 -21.27 8.60
CA ASP A 110 -2.79 -21.33 9.51
C ASP A 110 -3.90 -22.29 9.00
N TYR A 111 -3.95 -22.57 7.69
CA TYR A 111 -4.93 -23.48 7.07
C TYR A 111 -4.34 -24.84 6.65
N LYS A 112 -3.05 -25.08 6.88
CA LYS A 112 -2.32 -26.24 6.35
C LYS A 112 -2.87 -27.59 6.84
N GLU A 113 -3.23 -27.67 8.12
CA GLU A 113 -3.69 -28.90 8.77
C GLU A 113 -5.23 -29.01 8.83
N ILE A 114 -5.94 -28.01 8.30
CA ILE A 114 -7.41 -28.00 8.26
C ILE A 114 -7.86 -28.79 7.03
N SER A 115 -8.79 -29.72 7.17
CA SER A 115 -9.42 -30.40 6.03
C SER A 115 -10.66 -29.66 5.56
N ILE A 116 -10.87 -29.61 4.24
CA ILE A 116 -12.08 -29.01 3.67
C ILE A 116 -13.37 -29.73 4.10
N ASP A 117 -13.31 -31.04 4.36
CA ASP A 117 -14.46 -31.81 4.82
C ASP A 117 -14.89 -31.44 6.24
N SER A 118 -13.93 -31.13 7.11
CA SER A 118 -14.21 -30.60 8.46
C SER A 118 -15.02 -29.29 8.37
N LEU A 119 -14.59 -28.37 7.50
CA LEU A 119 -15.28 -27.09 7.29
C LEU A 119 -16.68 -27.27 6.67
N LYS A 120 -16.83 -28.18 5.69
CA LYS A 120 -18.12 -28.48 5.06
C LYS A 120 -19.14 -29.08 6.03
N ASN A 121 -18.70 -29.95 6.94
CA ASN A 121 -19.59 -30.55 7.94
C ASN A 121 -20.12 -29.50 8.94
N LYS A 122 -19.34 -28.47 9.25
CA LYS A 122 -19.79 -27.31 10.05
C LYS A 122 -20.83 -26.50 9.27
N PHE A 123 -20.54 -26.24 7.99
CA PHE A 123 -21.40 -25.47 7.08
C PHE A 123 -22.81 -26.06 6.91
N THR A 124 -22.95 -27.39 6.84
CA THR A 124 -24.27 -28.03 6.70
C THR A 124 -25.19 -27.84 7.90
N ASN A 125 -24.63 -27.55 9.08
CA ASN A 125 -25.39 -27.40 10.31
C ASN A 125 -25.86 -25.96 10.54
N THR A 126 -25.06 -24.99 10.10
CA THR A 126 -25.27 -23.58 10.37
C THR A 126 -24.78 -22.81 9.15
N LYS A 127 -25.65 -22.43 8.21
CA LYS A 127 -25.23 -21.67 7.03
C LYS A 127 -24.90 -20.21 7.41
N LEU A 128 -23.81 -20.00 8.14
CA LEU A 128 -23.40 -18.70 8.68
C LEU A 128 -22.32 -18.07 7.81
N LEU A 129 -22.29 -16.73 7.79
CA LEU A 129 -21.25 -15.97 7.09
C LEU A 129 -19.83 -16.36 7.51
N ALA A 130 -19.63 -16.66 8.80
CA ALA A 130 -18.35 -17.11 9.34
C ALA A 130 -17.88 -18.43 8.70
N ASP A 131 -18.79 -19.36 8.40
CA ASP A 131 -18.45 -20.64 7.78
C ASP A 131 -18.08 -20.47 6.30
N TYR A 132 -18.76 -19.57 5.59
CA TYR A 132 -18.34 -19.15 4.24
C TYR A 132 -16.94 -18.54 4.25
N TRP A 133 -16.61 -17.76 5.28
CA TRP A 133 -15.31 -17.13 5.44
C TRP A 133 -14.19 -18.15 5.62
N GLU A 134 -14.35 -19.09 6.56
CA GLU A 134 -13.36 -20.14 6.81
C GLU A 134 -13.11 -20.98 5.56
N MET A 135 -14.16 -21.34 4.81
CA MET A 135 -14.03 -22.08 3.56
C MET A 135 -13.32 -21.27 2.47
N ALA A 136 -13.67 -19.98 2.30
CA ALA A 136 -13.04 -19.11 1.31
C ALA A 136 -11.54 -18.94 1.56
N ASN A 137 -11.16 -18.71 2.82
CA ASN A 137 -9.76 -18.60 3.23
C ASN A 137 -9.01 -19.92 3.04
N TRP A 138 -9.63 -21.05 3.38
CA TRP A 138 -9.04 -22.37 3.15
C TRP A 138 -8.76 -22.60 1.67
N TYR A 139 -9.73 -22.29 0.79
CA TYR A 139 -9.54 -22.41 -0.65
C TYR A 139 -8.40 -21.51 -1.12
N PHE A 140 -8.32 -20.27 -0.63
CA PHE A 140 -7.23 -19.37 -1.00
C PHE A 140 -5.86 -19.90 -0.54
N ALA A 141 -5.76 -20.33 0.73
CA ALA A 141 -4.53 -20.86 1.31
C ALA A 141 -4.02 -22.12 0.58
N ASN A 142 -4.94 -22.92 0.03
CA ASN A 142 -4.64 -24.14 -0.72
C ASN A 142 -4.56 -23.94 -2.24
N ASN A 143 -4.41 -22.68 -2.69
CA ASN A 143 -4.30 -22.31 -4.11
C ASN A 143 -5.50 -22.78 -4.98
N LYS A 144 -6.68 -22.95 -4.38
CA LYS A 144 -7.96 -23.23 -5.06
C LYS A 144 -8.62 -21.90 -5.41
N THR A 145 -8.01 -21.22 -6.38
CA THR A 145 -8.25 -19.80 -6.65
C THR A 145 -9.66 -19.51 -7.17
N GLU A 146 -10.21 -20.37 -8.02
CA GLU A 146 -11.58 -20.22 -8.55
C GLU A 146 -12.65 -20.38 -7.45
N GLU A 147 -12.48 -21.35 -6.55
CA GLU A 147 -13.35 -21.56 -5.40
C GLU A 147 -13.27 -20.40 -4.41
N ALA A 148 -12.05 -19.94 -4.10
CA ALA A 148 -11.83 -18.77 -3.24
C ALA A 148 -12.50 -17.51 -3.81
N GLU A 149 -12.28 -17.21 -5.09
CA GLU A 149 -12.87 -16.06 -5.76
C GLU A 149 -14.39 -16.09 -5.70
N ARG A 150 -14.99 -17.24 -6.02
CA ARG A 150 -16.44 -17.44 -5.95
C ARG A 150 -16.95 -17.21 -4.54
N MET A 151 -16.31 -17.78 -3.52
CA MET A 151 -16.77 -17.64 -2.13
C MET A 151 -16.65 -16.19 -1.63
N TYR A 152 -15.55 -15.48 -1.91
CA TYR A 152 -15.44 -14.06 -1.55
C TYR A 152 -16.49 -13.21 -2.26
N LYS A 153 -16.80 -13.49 -3.54
CA LYS A 153 -17.88 -12.82 -4.27
C LYS A 153 -19.26 -13.10 -3.67
N GLU A 154 -19.53 -14.33 -3.21
CA GLU A 154 -20.78 -14.66 -2.52
C GLU A 154 -20.90 -13.94 -1.16
N ILE A 155 -19.80 -13.84 -0.39
CA ILE A 155 -19.75 -13.03 0.84
C ILE A 155 -20.13 -11.58 0.55
N LEU A 156 -19.53 -10.98 -0.49
CA LEU A 156 -19.81 -9.60 -0.90
C LEU A 156 -21.22 -9.39 -1.45
N LYS A 157 -21.88 -10.43 -2.00
CA LYS A 157 -23.29 -10.32 -2.42
C LYS A 157 -24.24 -10.26 -1.23
N ASN A 158 -23.94 -11.01 -0.16
CA ASN A 158 -24.77 -11.03 1.04
C ASN A 158 -24.57 -9.77 1.90
N GLU A 159 -23.32 -9.27 1.97
CA GLU A 159 -22.97 -8.06 2.71
C GLU A 159 -22.01 -7.18 1.90
N HIS A 160 -22.58 -6.25 1.14
CA HIS A 160 -21.89 -5.45 0.12
C HIS A 160 -20.74 -4.57 0.64
N ASP A 161 -20.73 -4.25 1.93
CA ASP A 161 -19.74 -3.37 2.56
C ASP A 161 -18.74 -4.12 3.47
N GLN A 162 -18.56 -5.42 3.24
CA GLN A 162 -17.51 -6.19 3.89
C GLN A 162 -16.12 -5.86 3.31
N MET A 163 -15.44 -4.88 3.93
CA MET A 163 -14.10 -4.44 3.52
C MET A 163 -13.05 -5.55 3.63
N GLU A 164 -13.21 -6.47 4.58
CA GLU A 164 -12.31 -7.62 4.72
C GLU A 164 -12.43 -8.57 3.53
N ALA A 165 -13.65 -8.83 3.04
CA ALA A 165 -13.87 -9.66 1.84
C ALA A 165 -13.37 -8.97 0.57
N THR A 166 -13.55 -7.66 0.49
CA THR A 166 -12.98 -6.85 -0.60
C THR A 166 -11.45 -6.92 -0.60
N TYR A 167 -10.83 -6.85 0.58
CA TYR A 167 -9.39 -6.98 0.75
C TYR A 167 -8.87 -8.37 0.36
N MET A 168 -9.51 -9.44 0.84
CA MET A 168 -9.09 -10.81 0.53
C MET A 168 -9.23 -11.15 -0.96
N LEU A 169 -10.26 -10.62 -1.63
CA LEU A 169 -10.37 -10.69 -3.08
C LEU A 169 -9.25 -9.91 -3.79
N GLY A 170 -8.85 -8.75 -3.25
CA GLY A 170 -7.70 -7.99 -3.72
C GLY A 170 -6.38 -8.76 -3.59
N LEU A 171 -6.13 -9.38 -2.43
CA LEU A 171 -5.00 -10.29 -2.23
C LEU A 171 -5.00 -11.45 -3.22
N LEU A 172 -6.15 -12.08 -3.44
CA LEU A 172 -6.27 -13.18 -4.41
C LEU A 172 -5.89 -12.73 -5.82
N TYR A 173 -6.33 -11.55 -6.25
CA TYR A 173 -5.97 -11.00 -7.56
C TYR A 173 -4.50 -10.59 -7.65
N ASP A 174 -3.89 -10.04 -6.60
CA ASP A 174 -2.44 -9.75 -6.58
C ASP A 174 -1.63 -11.05 -6.73
N GLU A 175 -1.95 -12.10 -5.96
CA GLU A 175 -1.28 -13.41 -6.05
C GLU A 175 -1.45 -14.08 -7.44
N LEU A 176 -2.52 -13.73 -8.16
CA LEU A 176 -2.79 -14.18 -9.54
C LEU A 176 -2.11 -13.31 -10.62
N GLY A 177 -1.40 -12.24 -10.23
CA GLY A 177 -0.82 -11.27 -11.16
C GLY A 177 -1.84 -10.34 -11.82
N LYS A 178 -3.10 -10.34 -11.35
CA LYS A 178 -4.17 -9.45 -11.80
C LYS A 178 -4.08 -8.09 -11.08
N TYR A 179 -2.94 -7.42 -11.29
CA TYR A 179 -2.57 -6.23 -10.53
C TYR A 179 -3.55 -5.07 -10.70
N GLN A 180 -4.14 -4.91 -11.89
CA GLN A 180 -5.09 -3.84 -12.15
C GLN A 180 -6.38 -4.03 -11.33
N GLU A 181 -6.90 -5.26 -11.26
CA GLU A 181 -8.07 -5.62 -10.47
C GLU A 181 -7.79 -5.56 -8.97
N ALA A 182 -6.63 -6.07 -8.53
CA ALA A 182 -6.19 -6.00 -7.14
C ALA A 182 -6.10 -4.55 -6.65
N LYS A 183 -5.46 -3.68 -7.44
CA LYS A 183 -5.34 -2.25 -7.16
C LYS A 183 -6.70 -1.60 -6.93
N ILE A 184 -7.69 -1.84 -7.78
CA ILE A 184 -9.03 -1.26 -7.66
C ILE A 184 -9.67 -1.64 -6.32
N LEU A 185 -9.51 -2.91 -5.90
CA LEU A 185 -10.05 -3.40 -4.63
C LEU A 185 -9.31 -2.78 -3.45
N TYR A 186 -7.98 -2.68 -3.49
CA TYR A 186 -7.21 -2.03 -2.44
C TYR A 186 -7.52 -0.54 -2.30
N ASP A 187 -7.69 0.19 -3.40
CA ASP A 187 -8.13 1.59 -3.38
C ASP A 187 -9.53 1.73 -2.75
N LYS A 188 -10.46 0.80 -3.05
CA LYS A 188 -11.78 0.77 -2.42
C LYS A 188 -11.67 0.57 -0.90
N VAL A 189 -10.87 -0.38 -0.45
CA VAL A 189 -10.67 -0.65 0.98
C VAL A 189 -10.00 0.54 1.67
N TYR A 190 -8.98 1.14 1.06
CA TYR A 190 -8.32 2.35 1.59
C TYR A 190 -9.30 3.52 1.73
N LYS A 191 -10.13 3.78 0.71
CA LYS A 191 -11.11 4.87 0.73
C LYS A 191 -12.11 4.75 1.89
N ASN A 192 -12.47 3.52 2.27
CA ASN A 192 -13.44 3.27 3.33
C ASN A 192 -12.80 3.22 4.73
N THR A 193 -11.56 2.74 4.84
CA THR A 193 -10.92 2.47 6.14
C THR A 193 -9.89 3.53 6.54
N GLY A 194 -9.32 4.27 5.58
CA GLY A 194 -8.17 5.15 5.80
C GLY A 194 -6.87 4.40 6.15
N ASN A 195 -6.86 3.07 6.18
CA ASN A 195 -5.68 2.28 6.54
C ASN A 195 -4.66 2.29 5.39
N ILE A 196 -3.50 2.89 5.66
CA ILE A 196 -2.43 3.11 4.70
C ILE A 196 -1.91 1.81 4.06
N GLN A 197 -1.96 0.67 4.75
CA GLN A 197 -1.50 -0.61 4.23
C GLN A 197 -2.12 -0.94 2.85
N TYR A 198 -3.43 -0.70 2.70
CA TYR A 198 -4.13 -0.96 1.44
C TYR A 198 -3.69 0.01 0.34
N ARG A 199 -3.41 1.28 0.69
CA ARG A 199 -2.85 2.22 -0.28
C ARG A 199 -1.46 1.78 -0.73
N LEU A 200 -0.62 1.30 0.19
CA LEU A 200 0.72 0.79 -0.15
C LEU A 200 0.61 -0.42 -1.09
N TYR A 201 -0.28 -1.37 -0.83
CA TYR A 201 -0.51 -2.51 -1.75
C TYR A 201 -1.00 -2.05 -3.12
N SER A 202 -1.93 -1.10 -3.19
CA SER A 202 -2.35 -0.50 -4.48
C SER A 202 -1.19 0.14 -5.24
N GLU A 203 -0.29 0.86 -4.55
CA GLU A 203 0.88 1.49 -5.18
C GLU A 203 1.92 0.45 -5.62
N MET A 204 2.07 -0.65 -4.87
CA MET A 204 2.92 -1.76 -5.29
C MET A 204 2.41 -2.41 -6.56
N ASP A 205 1.09 -2.66 -6.66
CA ASP A 205 0.47 -3.19 -7.88
C ASP A 205 0.58 -2.21 -9.06
N LEU A 206 0.40 -0.91 -8.80
CA LEU A 206 0.61 0.12 -9.81
C LEU A 206 2.04 0.11 -10.36
N LYS A 207 3.05 -0.10 -9.50
CA LYS A 207 4.44 -0.22 -9.93
C LYS A 207 4.68 -1.46 -10.80
N ARG A 208 3.98 -2.58 -10.55
CA ARG A 208 4.10 -3.82 -11.35
C ARG A 208 3.43 -3.73 -12.72
N ILE A 209 2.48 -2.81 -12.90
CA ILE A 209 1.78 -2.59 -14.18
C ILE A 209 2.63 -1.74 -15.14
N LYS A 210 3.46 -0.84 -14.60
CA LYS A 210 4.28 0.10 -15.37
C LYS A 210 5.57 -0.54 -15.87
#